data_AF-A0A3E4Z455-F1
#
_entry.id   AF-A0A3E4Z455-F1
#
_cell.length_a   1.000
_cell.length_b   1.000
_cell.length_c   1.000
_cell.angle_alpha   90.00
_cell.angle_beta   90.00
_cell.angle_gamma   90.00
#
_symmetry.space_group_name_H-M   'P 1'
#
loop_
_entity.id
_entity.type
_entity.pdbx_description
1 polymer ?
#
loop_
_entity_poly.entity_id
_entity_poly.type
_entity_poly.pdbx_seq_one_letter_code
_entity_poly.pdbx_strand_id
1 'polypeptide(L)' 'MKKNILKLVFTSAFALVAGYSIYASQKKVEMSDLAMANVEALASGEVIVGPWYCAGSGYCYDSYTHMLFEGTKYNF' A
#
# COMPACT_ATOMS: atom_id res chain seq x y z
N MET A 1 24.90 29.70 35.78
CA MET A 1 23.62 28.94 35.78
C MET A 1 22.54 29.53 34.88
N LYS A 2 22.23 30.85 34.94
CA LYS A 2 21.16 31.48 34.13
C LYS A 2 21.29 31.32 32.59
N LYS A 3 22.53 31.38 32.04
CA LYS A 3 22.80 31.16 30.60
C LYS A 3 22.51 29.73 30.13
N ASN A 4 22.64 28.74 31.01
CA ASN A 4 22.40 27.33 30.67
C ASN A 4 20.91 27.01 30.65
N ILE A 5 20.12 27.65 31.52
CA ILE A 5 18.66 27.52 31.53
C ILE A 5 18.07 28.08 30.23
N LEU A 6 18.53 29.27 29.79
CA LEU A 6 18.05 29.87 28.54
C LEU A 6 18.36 28.99 27.31
N LYS A 7 19.57 28.41 27.25
CA LYS A 7 19.93 27.45 26.20
C LYS A 7 19.05 26.21 26.23
N LEU A 8 18.83 25.64 27.41
CA LEU A 8 17.99 24.45 27.58
C LEU A 8 16.56 24.69 27.08
N VAL A 9 15.97 25.84 27.44
CA VAL A 9 14.62 26.23 27.02
C VAL A 9 14.54 26.43 25.51
N PHE A 10 15.54 27.06 24.89
CA PHE A 10 15.57 27.22 23.44
C PHE A 10 15.69 25.89 22.71
N THR A 11 16.59 25.02 23.16
CA THR A 11 16.77 23.69 22.53
C THR A 11 15.54 22.83 22.70
N SER A 12 14.87 22.86 23.87
CA SER A 12 13.64 22.09 24.08
C SER A 12 12.47 22.63 23.25
N ALA A 13 12.30 23.96 23.18
CA ALA A 13 11.27 24.57 22.34
C ALA A 13 11.49 24.22 20.85
N PHE A 14 12.74 24.27 20.38
CA PHE A 14 13.06 23.90 19.00
C PHE A 14 12.77 22.43 18.72
N ALA A 15 13.15 21.52 19.62
CA ALA A 15 12.86 20.09 19.49
C ALA A 15 11.35 19.80 19.46
N LEU A 16 10.56 20.50 20.29
CA LEU A 16 9.11 20.37 20.31
C LEU A 16 8.47 20.85 19.00
N VAL A 17 8.90 22.01 18.48
CA VAL A 17 8.38 22.55 17.21
C VAL A 17 8.77 21.63 16.04
N ALA A 18 10.00 21.14 15.99
CA ALA A 18 10.45 20.21 14.96
C ALA A 18 9.67 18.88 15.02
N GLY A 19 9.52 18.30 16.22
CA GLY A 19 8.75 17.07 16.43
C GLY A 19 7.28 17.23 16.05
N TYR A 20 6.65 18.34 16.42
CA TYR A 20 5.27 18.66 16.03
C TYR A 20 5.14 18.86 14.53
N SER A 21 6.11 19.53 13.89
CA SER A 21 6.10 19.75 12.44
C SER A 21 6.24 18.43 11.67
N ILE A 22 7.07 17.50 12.14
CA ILE A 22 7.18 16.14 11.56
C ILE A 22 5.86 15.38 11.72
N TYR A 23 5.28 15.38 12.93
CA TYR A 23 3.99 14.73 13.18
C TYR A 23 2.87 15.32 12.31
N ALA A 24 2.78 16.64 12.22
CA ALA A 24 1.80 17.34 11.39
C ALA A 24 2.04 17.12 9.88
N SER A 25 3.30 16.89 9.49
CA SER A 25 3.67 16.59 8.11
C SER A 25 3.54 15.10 7.76
N GLN A 26 3.12 14.24 8.69
CA GLN A 26 2.66 12.89 8.37
C GLN A 26 1.31 12.97 7.66
N LYS A 27 1.30 13.56 6.46
CA LYS A 27 0.28 13.25 5.47
C LYS A 27 0.39 11.76 5.22
N LYS A 28 -0.65 11.02 5.57
CA LYS A 28 -0.93 9.73 4.92
C LYS A 28 -0.77 10.01 3.42
N VAL A 29 0.06 9.24 2.72
CA VAL A 29 0.09 9.33 1.27
C VAL A 29 -1.27 8.84 0.82
N GLU A 30 -2.23 9.75 0.74
CA GLU A 30 -3.50 9.52 0.08
C GLU A 30 -3.15 9.47 -1.39
N MET A 31 -2.86 8.26 -1.82
CA MET A 31 -2.81 7.93 -3.23
C MET A 31 -4.14 8.38 -3.80
N SER A 32 -4.10 9.23 -4.83
CA SER A 32 -5.32 9.61 -5.56
C SER A 32 -6.07 8.35 -5.96
N ASP A 33 -7.41 8.39 -5.93
CA ASP A 33 -8.26 7.30 -6.42
C ASP A 33 -7.79 6.79 -7.81
N LEU A 34 -7.29 7.69 -8.66
CA LEU A 34 -6.73 7.37 -9.96
C LEU A 34 -5.40 6.60 -9.89
N ALA A 35 -4.50 6.99 -8.97
CA ALA A 35 -3.23 6.29 -8.75
C ALA A 35 -3.44 4.92 -8.11
N MET A 36 -4.47 4.78 -7.25
CA MET A 36 -4.86 3.52 -6.65
C MET A 36 -5.48 2.58 -7.69
N ALA A 37 -6.36 3.07 -8.56
CA ALA A 37 -6.93 2.31 -9.67
C ALA A 37 -5.87 1.80 -10.65
N ASN A 38 -4.81 2.59 -10.93
CA ASN A 38 -3.70 2.14 -11.77
C ASN A 38 -2.87 1.01 -11.13
N VAL A 39 -2.76 1.01 -9.79
CA VAL A 39 -2.11 -0.07 -9.02
C VAL A 39 -2.99 -1.31 -8.97
N GLU A 40 -4.30 -1.16 -8.76
CA GLU A 40 -5.27 -2.26 -8.81
C GLU A 40 -5.34 -2.88 -10.21
N ALA A 41 -5.28 -2.08 -11.27
CA ALA A 41 -5.19 -2.56 -12.66
C ALA A 41 -3.88 -3.30 -12.96
N LEU A 42 -2.79 -2.99 -12.26
CA LEU A 42 -1.53 -3.74 -12.37
C LEU A 42 -1.53 -5.00 -11.47
N ALA A 43 -2.27 -4.98 -10.36
CA ALA A 43 -2.41 -6.10 -9.42
C ALA A 43 -3.47 -7.12 -9.84
N SER A 44 -4.28 -6.85 -10.88
CA SER A 44 -5.16 -7.83 -11.52
C SER A 44 -4.40 -8.88 -12.36
N GLY A 45 -3.15 -9.16 -11.98
CA GLY A 45 -2.28 -10.16 -12.58
C GLY A 45 -2.33 -11.46 -11.79
N GLU A 46 -2.99 -12.45 -12.38
CA GLU A 46 -2.90 -13.89 -12.11
C GLU A 46 -3.11 -14.37 -10.67
N VAL A 47 -4.33 -14.83 -10.37
CA VAL A 47 -4.54 -15.66 -9.17
C VAL A 47 -4.08 -17.08 -9.51
N ILE A 48 -2.96 -17.51 -8.92
CA ILE A 48 -2.53 -18.91 -8.95
C ILE A 48 -3.33 -19.65 -7.87
N VAL A 49 -4.40 -20.33 -8.28
CA VAL A 49 -5.17 -21.23 -7.41
C VAL A 49 -4.87 -22.66 -7.85
N GLY A 50 -3.80 -23.27 -7.33
CA GLY A 50 -3.36 -24.61 -7.75
C GLY A 50 -2.75 -24.64 -9.17
N PRO A 51 -2.83 -25.74 -9.95
CA PRO A 51 -2.24 -25.82 -11.30
C PRO A 51 -2.91 -24.90 -12.34
N TRP A 52 -3.80 -24.02 -11.89
CA TRP A 52 -4.62 -23.12 -12.69
C TRP A 52 -4.16 -21.67 -12.49
N TYR A 53 -4.13 -20.92 -13.58
CA TYR A 53 -3.89 -19.48 -13.58
C TYR A 53 -5.16 -18.79 -14.09
N CYS A 54 -5.69 -17.88 -13.26
CA CYS A 54 -6.87 -17.08 -13.60
C CYS A 54 -6.43 -15.67 -14.00
N ALA A 55 -6.68 -15.28 -15.24
CA ALA A 55 -6.45 -13.92 -15.70
C ALA A 55 -7.58 -13.02 -15.18
N GLY A 56 -7.28 -11.76 -14.84
CA GLY A 56 -8.20 -10.79 -14.23
C GLY A 56 -9.52 -10.51 -14.99
N SER A 57 -9.77 -11.16 -16.12
CA SER A 57 -11.01 -11.16 -16.89
C SER A 57 -12.05 -12.21 -16.43
N GLY A 58 -11.76 -12.99 -15.37
CA GLY A 58 -12.69 -13.99 -14.84
C GLY A 58 -12.65 -15.34 -15.58
N TYR A 59 -11.62 -15.56 -16.41
CA TYR A 59 -11.38 -16.84 -17.07
C TYR A 59 -10.15 -17.52 -16.48
N CYS A 60 -10.27 -18.82 -16.20
CA CYS A 60 -9.15 -19.64 -15.73
C CYS A 60 -8.72 -20.62 -16.83
N TYR A 61 -7.42 -20.78 -17.02
CA TYR A 61 -6.84 -21.71 -17.99
C TYR A 61 -6.25 -22.94 -17.31
N ASP A 62 -6.55 -24.11 -17.88
CA ASP A 62 -6.01 -25.41 -17.48
C ASP A 62 -4.90 -25.86 -18.44
N SER A 63 -3.68 -25.98 -17.92
CA SER A 63 -2.50 -26.39 -18.70
C SER A 63 -2.41 -27.87 -19.03
N TYR A 64 -3.16 -28.72 -18.31
CA TYR A 64 -3.20 -30.17 -18.52
C TYR A 64 -4.24 -30.56 -19.57
N THR A 65 -5.36 -29.84 -19.61
CA THR A 65 -6.47 -30.13 -20.53
C THR A 65 -6.62 -29.11 -21.66
N HIS A 66 -5.87 -28.00 -21.62
CA HIS A 66 -5.95 -26.89 -22.59
C HIS A 66 -7.36 -26.28 -22.71
N MET A 67 -8.11 -26.23 -21.61
CA MET A 67 -9.48 -25.70 -21.55
C MET A 67 -9.56 -24.34 -20.85
N LEU A 68 -10.50 -23.49 -21.27
CA LEU A 68 -10.85 -22.21 -20.66
C LEU A 68 -12.18 -22.34 -19.88
N PHE A 69 -12.24 -21.79 -18.68
CA PHE A 69 -13.43 -21.82 -17.82
C PHE A 69 -13.85 -20.40 -17.41
N GLU A 70 -15.14 -20.10 -17.47
CA GLU A 70 -15.74 -18.87 -16.90
C GLU A 70 -15.95 -19.02 -15.39
N GLY A 71 -15.41 -18.09 -14.59
CA GLY A 71 -15.70 -17.91 -13.17
C GLY A 71 -14.60 -18.31 -12.17
N THR A 72 -14.74 -17.83 -10.93
CA THR A 72 -13.92 -18.22 -9.77
C THR A 72 -14.28 -19.65 -9.34
N LYS A 73 -13.50 -20.66 -9.75
CA LYS A 73 -13.66 -22.02 -9.21
C LYS A 73 -13.16 -22.06 -7.76
N TYR A 74 -14.06 -21.80 -6.82
CA TYR A 74 -13.92 -22.26 -5.44
C TYR A 74 -14.45 -23.70 -5.35
N ASN A 75 -13.57 -24.65 -5.02
CA ASN A 75 -13.98 -25.87 -4.33
C ASN A 75 -13.15 -25.91 -3.03
N PHE A 76 -13.85 -25.85 -1.90
CA PHE A 76 -13.27 -26.14 -0.58
C PHE A 76 -12.74 -27.58 -0.54
#